data_AF-A0A364LN18-F1
#
_entry.id   AF-A0A364LN18-F1
#
_cell.length_a   1.000
_cell.length_b   1.000
_cell.length_c   1.000
_cell.angle_alpha   90.00
_cell.angle_beta   90.00
_cell.angle_gamma   90.00
#
_symmetry.space_group_name_H-M   'P 1'
#
loop_
_entity.id
_entity.type
_entity.pdbx_description
1 polymer ?
#
loop_
_entity_poly.entity_id
_entity_poly.type
_entity_poly.pdbx_seq_one_letter_code
_entity_poly.pdbx_strand_id
1 'polypeptide(L)'
;MDAKQDKAPSIISQNIESLIAQLKQEGVNAGKEEADNIINTAKKRASELLNEAQLKSKRLIEDAHQQILREKKAAEDALQLAARNMRLELRQNLMHRFAEEVGRIVHKELNNEALLRELIVLIAQDTKEQLHGFAAKEVNIQLPEKVLSFEEIRKNPKLLENDSLKELVQSITHQMLKAGMSVTINPDAKNPAGIKVHLIEEDIVLDLSEEAVSCLLVKHMQPRFRALLEGLLQ
;
A
#
# COMPACT_ATOMS: atom_id res chain seq x y z
N MET A 1 -97.52 -32.95 -82.59
CA MET A 1 -97.45 -32.56 -81.17
C MET A 1 -96.54 -33.57 -80.52
N ASP A 2 -95.23 -33.30 -80.56
CA ASP A 2 -94.44 -32.85 -79.40
C ASP A 2 -93.84 -34.08 -78.72
N ALA A 3 -92.58 -34.24 -78.40
CA ALA A 3 -91.32 -33.53 -78.63
C ALA A 3 -90.27 -34.66 -78.54
N LYS A 4 -89.41 -34.83 -79.55
CA LYS A 4 -87.97 -34.55 -79.46
C LYS A 4 -87.23 -35.15 -78.24
N GLN A 5 -86.28 -36.02 -78.61
CA GLN A 5 -84.85 -35.94 -78.25
C GLN A 5 -84.38 -36.38 -76.84
N ASP A 6 -83.30 -37.17 -76.88
CA ASP A 6 -82.13 -37.08 -76.00
C ASP A 6 -82.23 -37.53 -74.53
N LYS A 7 -82.33 -38.85 -74.27
CA LYS A 7 -82.03 -39.43 -72.94
C LYS A 7 -80.58 -39.90 -72.74
N ALA A 8 -79.85 -40.21 -73.82
CA ALA A 8 -78.44 -40.62 -73.73
C ALA A 8 -77.46 -39.49 -73.31
N PRO A 9 -77.59 -38.24 -73.77
CA PRO A 9 -76.68 -37.17 -73.34
C PRO A 9 -76.98 -36.64 -71.94
N SER A 10 -78.22 -36.78 -71.44
CA SER A 10 -78.63 -36.34 -70.08
C SER A 10 -78.07 -37.20 -68.94
N ILE A 11 -77.87 -38.50 -69.15
CA ILE A 11 -77.28 -39.40 -68.14
C ILE A 11 -75.75 -39.23 -68.10
N ILE A 12 -75.14 -38.97 -69.26
CA ILE A 12 -73.71 -38.68 -69.38
C ILE A 12 -73.37 -37.32 -68.74
N SER A 13 -74.21 -36.30 -68.91
CA SER A 13 -74.03 -34.99 -68.26
C SER A 13 -74.16 -35.07 -66.73
N GLN A 14 -75.13 -35.83 -66.21
CA GLN A 14 -75.28 -36.04 -64.75
C GLN A 14 -74.10 -36.81 -64.13
N ASN A 15 -73.54 -37.80 -64.83
CA ASN A 15 -72.35 -38.52 -64.36
C ASN A 15 -71.10 -37.64 -64.38
N ILE A 16 -70.94 -36.78 -65.39
CA ILE A 16 -69.83 -35.82 -65.47
C ILE A 16 -69.98 -34.74 -64.38
N GLU A 17 -71.17 -34.21 -64.14
CA GLU A 17 -71.43 -33.24 -63.06
C GLU A 17 -71.19 -33.85 -61.67
N SER A 18 -71.59 -35.11 -61.45
CA SER A 18 -71.31 -35.82 -60.21
C SER A 18 -69.82 -36.04 -60.00
N LEU A 19 -69.07 -36.40 -61.06
CA LEU A 19 -67.62 -36.58 -60.99
C LEU A 19 -66.88 -35.26 -60.74
N ILE A 20 -67.33 -34.16 -61.35
CA ILE A 20 -66.80 -32.81 -61.12
C ILE A 20 -67.09 -32.35 -59.69
N ALA A 21 -68.30 -32.60 -59.18
CA ALA A 21 -68.66 -32.30 -57.80
C ALA A 21 -67.81 -33.09 -56.81
N GLN A 22 -67.57 -34.37 -57.08
CA GLN A 22 -66.72 -35.23 -56.27
C GLN A 22 -65.24 -34.79 -56.32
N LEU A 23 -64.68 -34.52 -57.50
CA LEU A 23 -63.33 -33.97 -57.66
C LEU A 23 -63.15 -32.63 -56.96
N LYS A 24 -64.16 -31.75 -57.03
CA LYS A 24 -64.15 -30.46 -56.33
C LYS A 24 -64.18 -30.66 -54.82
N GLN A 25 -64.99 -31.61 -54.32
CA GLN A 25 -65.07 -31.93 -52.90
C GLN A 25 -63.77 -32.56 -52.40
N GLU A 26 -63.19 -33.50 -53.14
CA GLU A 26 -61.89 -34.13 -52.84
C GLU A 26 -60.77 -33.09 -52.85
N GLY A 27 -60.73 -32.19 -53.83
CA GLY A 27 -59.76 -31.09 -53.89
C GLY A 27 -59.90 -30.09 -52.74
N VAL A 28 -61.13 -29.74 -52.34
CA VAL A 28 -61.38 -28.86 -51.19
C VAL A 28 -61.01 -29.55 -49.87
N ASN A 29 -61.30 -30.84 -49.74
CA ASN A 29 -60.94 -31.61 -48.54
C ASN A 29 -59.42 -31.76 -48.43
N ALA A 30 -58.74 -32.15 -49.51
CA ALA A 30 -57.28 -32.23 -49.54
C ALA A 30 -56.61 -30.86 -49.26
N GLY A 31 -57.18 -29.77 -49.80
CA GLY A 31 -56.69 -28.42 -49.54
C GLY A 31 -56.88 -27.97 -48.07
N LYS A 32 -58.00 -28.35 -47.44
CA LYS A 32 -58.23 -28.11 -46.01
C LYS A 32 -57.25 -28.91 -45.14
N GLU A 33 -57.03 -30.17 -45.47
CA GLU A 33 -56.13 -31.05 -44.74
C GLU A 33 -54.67 -30.55 -44.84
N GLU A 34 -54.23 -30.11 -46.01
CA GLU A 34 -52.91 -29.52 -46.19
C GLU A 34 -52.78 -28.16 -45.47
N ALA A 35 -53.81 -27.32 -45.50
CA ALA A 35 -53.82 -26.06 -44.75
C ALA A 35 -53.73 -26.30 -43.23
N ASP A 36 -54.45 -27.28 -42.70
CA ASP A 36 -54.38 -27.68 -41.30
C ASP A 36 -52.98 -28.21 -40.95
N ASN A 37 -52.37 -29.01 -41.83
CA ASN A 37 -50.99 -29.48 -41.65
C ASN A 37 -49.97 -28.33 -41.61
N ILE A 38 -50.10 -27.34 -42.50
CA ILE A 38 -49.23 -26.14 -42.51
C ILE A 38 -49.39 -25.35 -41.20
N ILE A 39 -50.63 -25.10 -40.76
CA ILE A 39 -50.91 -24.35 -39.53
C ILE A 39 -50.36 -25.10 -38.31
N ASN A 40 -50.55 -26.42 -38.24
CA ASN A 40 -50.05 -27.24 -37.14
C ASN A 40 -48.52 -27.24 -37.10
N THR A 41 -47.86 -27.35 -38.26
CA THR A 41 -46.40 -27.28 -38.37
C THR A 41 -45.87 -25.91 -37.97
N ALA A 42 -46.52 -24.82 -38.39
CA ALA A 42 -46.16 -23.46 -38.02
C ALA A 42 -46.32 -23.22 -36.51
N LYS A 43 -47.42 -23.67 -35.91
CA LYS A 43 -47.66 -23.60 -34.45
C LYS A 43 -46.58 -24.37 -33.68
N LYS A 44 -46.22 -25.57 -34.14
CA LYS A 44 -45.16 -26.38 -33.53
C LYS A 44 -43.81 -25.66 -33.56
N ARG A 45 -43.40 -25.14 -34.73
CA ARG A 45 -42.15 -24.36 -34.86
C ARG A 45 -42.15 -23.10 -34.02
N ALA A 46 -43.27 -22.39 -33.94
CA ALA A 46 -43.40 -21.20 -33.08
C ALA A 46 -43.23 -21.56 -31.60
N SER A 47 -43.82 -22.68 -31.16
CA SER A 47 -43.64 -23.18 -29.79
C SER A 47 -42.20 -23.60 -29.51
N GLU A 48 -41.52 -24.24 -30.45
CA GLU A 48 -40.11 -24.62 -30.34
C GLU A 48 -39.22 -23.39 -30.20
N LEU A 49 -39.42 -22.37 -31.05
CA LEU A 49 -38.71 -21.08 -30.97
C LEU A 49 -38.92 -20.37 -29.63
N LEU A 50 -40.17 -20.33 -29.13
CA LEU A 50 -40.47 -19.72 -27.83
C LEU A 50 -39.78 -20.48 -26.69
N ASN A 51 -39.80 -21.82 -26.72
CA ASN A 51 -39.13 -22.64 -25.71
C ASN A 51 -37.61 -22.42 -25.74
N GLU A 52 -36.99 -22.39 -26.91
CA GLU A 52 -35.57 -22.09 -27.05
C GLU A 52 -35.21 -20.69 -26.54
N ALA A 53 -36.02 -19.68 -26.88
CA ALA A 53 -35.82 -18.31 -26.42
C ALA A 53 -35.92 -18.20 -24.90
N GLN A 54 -36.92 -18.84 -24.29
CA GLN A 54 -37.07 -18.91 -22.84
C GLN A 54 -35.89 -19.61 -22.17
N LEU A 55 -35.40 -20.70 -22.76
CA LEU A 55 -34.29 -21.47 -22.21
C LEU A 55 -32.96 -20.70 -22.29
N LYS A 56 -32.73 -19.98 -23.41
CA LYS A 56 -31.60 -19.04 -23.54
C LYS A 56 -31.70 -17.88 -22.55
N SER A 57 -32.88 -17.29 -22.39
CA SER A 57 -33.10 -16.20 -21.43
C SER A 57 -32.82 -16.64 -20.00
N LYS A 58 -33.31 -17.82 -19.59
CA LYS A 58 -33.01 -18.39 -18.26
C LYS A 58 -31.52 -18.59 -18.05
N ARG A 59 -30.81 -19.17 -19.03
CA ARG A 59 -29.35 -19.35 -18.96
C ARG A 59 -28.61 -18.02 -18.82
N LEU A 60 -28.98 -17.00 -19.61
CA LEU A 60 -28.36 -15.68 -19.52
C LEU A 60 -28.56 -15.03 -18.14
N ILE A 61 -29.75 -15.16 -17.56
CA ILE A 61 -30.04 -14.64 -16.22
C ILE A 61 -29.21 -15.39 -15.17
N GLU A 62 -29.12 -16.71 -15.28
CA GLU A 62 -28.34 -17.55 -14.35
C GLU A 62 -26.84 -17.25 -14.44
N ASP A 63 -26.29 -17.15 -15.65
CA ASP A 63 -24.90 -16.76 -15.89
C ASP A 63 -24.61 -15.35 -15.36
N ALA A 64 -25.52 -14.40 -15.57
CA ALA A 64 -25.40 -13.04 -15.04
C ALA A 64 -25.40 -13.04 -13.50
N HIS A 65 -26.27 -13.82 -12.87
CA HIS A 65 -26.29 -13.95 -11.41
C HIS A 65 -24.99 -14.56 -10.88
N GLN A 66 -24.47 -15.62 -11.51
CA GLN A 66 -23.18 -16.20 -11.13
C GLN A 66 -22.05 -15.20 -11.28
N GLN A 67 -22.06 -14.39 -12.35
CA GLN A 67 -21.05 -13.35 -12.55
C GLN A 67 -21.13 -12.27 -11.46
N ILE A 68 -22.33 -11.77 -11.15
CA ILE A 68 -22.54 -10.77 -10.09
C ILE A 68 -22.05 -11.31 -8.74
N LEU A 69 -22.33 -12.58 -8.41
CA LEU A 69 -21.86 -13.19 -7.18
C LEU A 69 -20.33 -13.30 -7.12
N ARG A 70 -19.70 -13.69 -8.24
CA ARG A 70 -18.23 -13.75 -8.34
C ARG A 70 -17.60 -12.36 -8.20
N GLU A 71 -18.15 -11.36 -8.87
CA GLU A 71 -17.66 -9.97 -8.80
C GLU A 71 -17.86 -9.37 -7.42
N LYS A 72 -19.01 -9.60 -6.78
CA LYS A 72 -19.27 -9.16 -5.41
C LYS A 72 -18.24 -9.75 -4.45
N LYS A 73 -17.99 -11.05 -4.54
CA LYS A 73 -16.98 -11.72 -3.70
C LYS A 73 -15.59 -11.15 -3.94
N ALA A 74 -15.20 -10.96 -5.21
CA ALA A 74 -13.93 -10.37 -5.56
C ALA A 74 -13.78 -8.93 -5.02
N ALA A 75 -14.86 -8.14 -5.05
CA ALA A 75 -14.87 -6.79 -4.50
C ALA A 75 -14.74 -6.79 -2.96
N GLU A 76 -15.43 -7.70 -2.26
CA GLU A 76 -15.29 -7.88 -0.82
C GLU A 76 -13.86 -8.26 -0.43
N ASP A 77 -13.27 -9.23 -1.13
CA ASP A 77 -11.88 -9.66 -0.91
C ASP A 77 -10.89 -8.51 -1.19
N ALA A 78 -11.12 -7.72 -2.24
CA ALA A 78 -10.30 -6.55 -2.58
C ALA A 78 -10.38 -5.46 -1.49
N LEU A 79 -11.56 -5.19 -0.95
CA LEU A 79 -11.75 -4.23 0.15
C LEU A 79 -11.04 -4.70 1.43
N GLN A 80 -11.12 -5.99 1.76
CA GLN A 80 -10.40 -6.54 2.91
C GLN A 80 -8.87 -6.41 2.74
N LEU A 81 -8.37 -6.69 1.54
CA LEU A 81 -6.95 -6.52 1.23
C LEU A 81 -6.53 -5.05 1.34
N ALA A 82 -7.32 -4.13 0.78
CA ALA A 82 -7.06 -2.69 0.87
C ALA A 82 -7.02 -2.19 2.32
N ALA A 83 -7.98 -2.61 3.15
CA ALA A 83 -8.00 -2.27 4.57
C ALA A 83 -6.76 -2.81 5.32
N ARG A 84 -6.35 -4.04 5.01
CA ARG A 84 -5.12 -4.62 5.57
C ARG A 84 -3.89 -3.81 5.17
N ASN A 85 -3.78 -3.44 3.89
CA ASN A 85 -2.66 -2.67 3.36
C ASN A 85 -2.60 -1.28 3.98
N MET A 86 -3.73 -0.57 4.06
CA MET A 86 -3.82 0.74 4.70
C MET A 86 -3.34 0.69 6.16
N ARG A 87 -3.72 -0.35 6.92
CA ARG A 87 -3.25 -0.53 8.30
C ARG A 87 -1.74 -0.77 8.38
N LEU A 88 -1.18 -1.54 7.45
CA LEU A 88 0.27 -1.79 7.40
C LEU A 88 1.05 -0.52 7.06
N GLU A 89 0.59 0.21 6.07
CA GLU A 89 1.19 1.46 5.62
C GLU A 89 1.14 2.54 6.72
N LEU A 90 -0.01 2.71 7.37
CA LEU A 90 -0.13 3.61 8.51
C LEU A 90 0.87 3.27 9.61
N ARG A 91 1.04 1.97 9.94
CA ARG A 91 2.01 1.53 10.94
C ARG A 91 3.44 1.88 10.55
N GLN A 92 3.81 1.61 9.29
CA GLN A 92 5.14 1.92 8.78
C GLN A 92 5.42 3.42 8.81
N ASN A 93 4.46 4.23 8.37
CA ASN A 93 4.57 5.68 8.39
C ASN A 93 4.72 6.21 9.82
N LEU A 94 3.97 5.70 10.79
CA LEU A 94 4.12 6.08 12.19
C LEU A 94 5.48 5.69 12.77
N MET A 95 6.00 4.49 12.45
CA MET A 95 7.35 4.08 12.88
C MET A 95 8.43 5.00 12.29
N HIS A 96 8.31 5.33 11.00
CA HIS A 96 9.26 6.20 10.34
C HIS A 96 9.26 7.60 10.94
N ARG A 97 8.07 8.19 11.12
CA ARG A 97 7.92 9.51 11.77
C ARG A 97 8.45 9.51 13.20
N PHE A 98 8.24 8.43 13.95
CA PHE A 98 8.79 8.29 15.29
C PHE A 98 10.33 8.31 15.28
N ALA A 99 10.96 7.56 14.38
CA ALA A 99 12.42 7.55 14.26
C ALA A 99 12.98 8.91 13.83
N GLU A 100 12.33 9.59 12.87
CA GLU A 100 12.69 10.96 12.48
C GLU A 100 12.58 11.94 13.64
N GLU A 101 11.51 11.85 14.44
CA GLU A 101 11.29 12.76 15.57
C GLU A 101 12.29 12.51 16.70
N VAL A 102 12.61 11.24 16.99
CA VAL A 102 13.70 10.91 17.92
C VAL A 102 15.03 11.49 17.42
N GLY A 103 15.36 11.32 16.14
CA GLY A 103 16.56 11.91 15.55
C GLY A 103 16.59 13.43 15.71
N ARG A 104 15.48 14.11 15.39
CA ARG A 104 15.35 15.56 15.54
C ARG A 104 15.55 16.04 16.98
N ILE A 105 15.02 15.32 17.97
CA ILE A 105 15.20 15.63 19.38
C ILE A 105 16.66 15.41 19.79
N VAL A 106 17.24 14.27 19.42
CA VAL A 106 18.64 13.95 19.71
C VAL A 106 19.59 14.99 19.11
N HIS A 107 19.39 15.36 17.84
CA HIS A 107 20.13 16.43 17.18
C HIS A 107 20.11 17.72 17.99
N LYS A 108 18.90 18.15 18.39
CA LYS A 108 18.71 19.40 19.14
C LYS A 108 19.41 19.36 20.50
N GLU A 109 19.29 18.24 21.24
CA GLU A 109 19.91 18.10 22.55
C GLU A 109 21.43 17.98 22.45
N LEU A 110 21.96 17.20 21.49
CA LEU A 110 23.41 17.07 21.27
C LEU A 110 24.07 18.32 20.69
N ASN A 111 23.31 19.23 20.07
CA ASN A 111 23.79 20.56 19.69
C ASN A 111 23.70 21.60 20.82
N ASN A 112 23.15 21.24 21.98
CA ASN A 112 23.10 22.12 23.13
C ASN A 112 24.48 22.18 23.82
N GLU A 113 25.08 23.38 23.86
CA GLU A 113 26.41 23.60 24.44
C GLU A 113 26.46 23.20 25.93
N ALA A 114 25.38 23.40 26.68
CA ALA A 114 25.32 23.03 28.10
C ALA A 114 25.42 21.50 28.28
N LEU A 115 24.68 20.74 27.48
CA LEU A 115 24.73 19.28 27.52
C LEU A 115 26.09 18.75 27.06
N LEU A 116 26.65 19.31 25.98
CA LEU A 116 28.00 18.94 25.52
C LEU A 116 29.05 19.19 26.60
N ARG A 117 28.99 20.33 27.30
CA ARG A 117 29.87 20.64 28.43
C ARG A 117 29.74 19.60 29.54
N GLU A 118 28.51 19.26 29.94
CA GLU A 118 28.25 18.25 30.97
C GLU A 118 28.76 16.87 30.57
N LEU A 119 28.54 16.45 29.32
CA LEU A 119 29.04 15.18 28.78
C LEU A 119 30.57 15.12 28.83
N ILE A 120 31.25 16.18 28.37
CA ILE A 120 32.71 16.24 28.38
C ILE A 120 33.25 16.19 29.82
N VAL A 121 32.62 16.90 30.77
CA VAL A 121 33.00 16.86 32.19
C VAL A 121 32.78 15.47 32.78
N LEU A 122 31.66 14.81 32.48
CA LEU A 122 31.36 13.46 32.95
C LEU A 122 32.41 12.46 32.46
N ILE A 123 32.75 12.50 31.17
CA ILE A 123 33.82 11.68 30.58
C ILE A 123 35.14 11.98 31.29
N ALA A 124 35.48 13.25 31.51
CA ALA A 124 36.72 13.64 32.17
C ALA A 124 36.84 13.16 33.62
N GLN A 125 35.72 13.07 34.34
CA GLN A 125 35.68 12.53 35.70
C GLN A 125 35.93 11.01 35.70
N ASP A 126 35.31 10.29 34.78
CA ASP A 126 35.41 8.83 34.66
C ASP A 126 36.77 8.37 34.09
N THR A 127 37.43 9.24 33.32
CA THR A 127 38.69 8.95 32.62
C THR A 127 39.82 8.49 33.54
N LYS A 128 39.91 8.99 34.77
CA LYS A 128 40.97 8.58 35.70
C LYS A 128 40.90 7.09 36.05
N GLU A 129 39.71 6.57 36.29
CA GLU A 129 39.53 5.14 36.58
C GLU A 129 39.71 4.30 35.32
N GLN A 130 39.24 4.81 34.16
CA GLN A 130 39.37 4.11 32.89
C GLN A 130 40.81 4.01 32.36
N LEU A 131 41.63 5.08 32.45
CA LEU A 131 43.05 5.03 32.05
C LEU A 131 43.83 3.98 32.84
N HIS A 132 43.53 3.83 34.13
CA HIS A 132 44.13 2.78 34.96
C HIS A 132 43.60 1.37 34.61
N GLY A 133 42.32 1.25 34.29
CA GLY A 133 41.69 -0.04 33.94
C GLY A 133 42.04 -0.57 32.55
N PHE A 134 42.24 0.32 31.57
CA PHE A 134 42.47 -0.03 30.16
C PHE A 134 43.91 0.17 29.69
N ALA A 135 44.85 0.53 30.58
CA ALA A 135 46.26 0.80 30.25
C ALA A 135 46.49 1.84 29.14
N ALA A 136 45.47 2.62 28.77
CA ALA A 136 45.56 3.69 27.79
C ALA A 136 46.36 4.88 28.36
N LYS A 137 47.11 5.57 27.50
CA LYS A 137 47.90 6.75 27.89
C LYS A 137 47.12 8.06 27.81
N GLU A 138 46.15 8.12 26.92
CA GLU A 138 45.43 9.36 26.62
C GLU A 138 44.01 9.06 26.12
N VAL A 139 43.07 9.95 26.42
CA VAL A 139 41.73 9.95 25.83
C VAL A 139 41.60 11.11 24.84
N ASN A 140 41.23 10.81 23.60
CA ASN A 140 40.95 11.80 22.57
C ASN A 140 39.44 11.99 22.42
N ILE A 141 38.97 13.22 22.63
CA ILE A 141 37.59 13.62 22.34
C ILE A 141 37.55 14.33 20.99
N GLN A 142 36.71 13.82 20.10
CA GLN A 142 36.43 14.38 18.80
C GLN A 142 35.10 15.12 18.82
N LEU A 143 35.14 16.40 18.48
CA LEU A 143 33.97 17.24 18.27
C LEU A 143 33.71 17.41 16.76
N PRO A 144 32.45 17.40 16.31
CA PRO A 144 32.11 17.73 14.94
C PRO A 144 32.43 19.20 14.65
N GLU A 145 32.79 19.51 13.40
CA GLU A 145 32.92 20.88 12.94
C GLU A 145 31.53 21.54 12.88
N LYS A 146 31.32 22.63 13.63
CA LYS A 146 30.03 23.33 13.63
C LYS A 146 29.90 24.18 12.38
N VAL A 147 29.08 23.72 11.44
CA VAL A 147 28.69 24.50 10.27
C VAL A 147 27.59 25.48 10.68
N LEU A 148 27.90 26.77 10.72
CA LEU A 148 26.92 27.83 11.03
C LEU A 148 25.88 27.93 9.91
N SER A 149 24.60 27.77 10.24
CA SER A 149 23.51 27.96 9.29
C SER A 149 23.19 29.45 9.09
N PHE A 150 22.59 29.79 7.94
CA PHE A 150 22.20 31.17 7.62
C PHE A 150 21.22 31.77 8.65
N GLU A 151 20.30 30.97 9.17
CA GLU A 151 19.35 31.41 10.21
C GLU A 151 20.03 31.71 11.55
N GLU A 152 21.07 30.95 11.92
CA GLU A 152 21.85 31.19 13.14
C GLU A 152 22.70 32.46 13.04
N ILE A 153 23.33 32.67 11.88
CA ILE A 153 24.10 33.89 11.58
C ILE A 153 23.17 35.11 11.60
N ARG A 154 21.96 35.00 11.03
CA ARG A 154 20.97 36.09 11.06
C ARG A 154 20.53 36.44 12.49
N LYS A 155 20.33 35.42 13.34
CA LYS A 155 19.91 35.62 14.74
C LYS A 155 21.04 36.17 15.61
N ASN A 156 22.29 35.81 15.31
CA ASN A 156 23.43 36.27 16.10
C ASN A 156 24.68 36.45 15.21
N PRO A 157 24.82 37.63 14.55
CA PRO A 157 25.91 37.88 13.60
C PRO A 157 27.32 37.77 14.18
N LYS A 158 27.45 37.90 15.51
CA LYS A 158 28.72 37.76 16.25
C LYS A 158 29.29 36.33 16.25
N LEU A 159 28.49 35.32 15.89
CA LEU A 159 28.94 33.93 15.76
C LEU A 159 29.97 33.74 14.63
N LEU A 160 30.04 34.67 13.68
CA LEU A 160 31.08 34.70 12.65
C LEU A 160 32.46 35.10 13.20
N GLU A 161 32.49 35.84 14.31
CA GLU A 161 33.72 36.39 14.90
C GLU A 161 34.24 35.51 16.04
N ASN A 162 33.34 34.95 16.87
CA ASN A 162 33.67 34.10 18.02
C ASN A 162 33.00 32.73 17.89
N ASP A 163 33.80 31.72 17.53
CA ASP A 163 33.34 30.34 17.49
C ASP A 163 33.10 29.81 18.91
N SER A 164 31.84 29.57 19.25
CA SER A 164 31.42 29.05 20.57
C SER A 164 32.04 27.69 20.90
N LEU A 165 32.36 26.86 19.90
CA LEU A 165 33.08 25.60 20.14
C LEU A 165 34.50 25.88 20.60
N LYS A 166 35.18 26.85 19.99
CA LYS A 166 36.54 27.22 20.38
C LYS A 166 36.59 27.75 21.82
N GLU A 167 35.60 28.55 22.23
CA GLU A 167 35.47 29.01 23.62
C GLU A 167 35.17 27.85 24.59
N LEU A 168 34.28 26.93 24.21
CA LEU A 168 33.99 25.72 24.98
C LEU A 168 35.25 24.89 25.19
N VAL A 169 35.98 24.58 24.11
CA VAL A 169 37.23 23.83 24.15
C VAL A 169 38.24 24.55 25.04
N GLN A 170 38.46 25.86 24.87
CA GLN A 170 39.38 26.62 25.71
C GLN A 170 39.00 26.59 27.19
N SER A 171 37.71 26.72 27.52
CA SER A 171 37.22 26.69 28.90
C SER A 171 37.45 25.34 29.59
N ILE A 172 37.38 24.24 28.83
CA ILE A 172 37.48 22.88 29.34
C ILE A 172 38.95 22.38 29.34
N THR A 173 39.76 22.83 28.39
CA THR A 173 41.16 22.37 28.18
C THR A 173 42.02 22.47 29.44
N HIS A 174 41.84 23.51 30.27
CA HIS A 174 42.60 23.67 31.51
C HIS A 174 42.38 22.55 32.55
N GLN A 175 41.18 21.95 32.59
CA GLN A 175 40.89 20.82 33.48
C GLN A 175 41.27 19.48 32.84
N MET A 176 41.09 19.35 31.52
CA MET A 176 41.32 18.11 30.77
C MET A 176 42.80 17.76 30.56
N LEU A 177 43.67 18.75 30.38
CA LEU A 177 45.12 18.51 30.26
C LEU A 177 45.71 17.87 31.52
N LYS A 178 45.14 18.14 32.70
CA LYS A 178 45.54 17.49 33.96
C LYS A 178 45.03 16.06 34.09
N ALA A 179 44.07 15.66 33.25
CA ALA A 179 43.43 14.34 33.25
C ALA A 179 43.94 13.43 32.12
N GLY A 180 44.93 13.87 31.31
CA GLY A 180 45.49 13.06 30.22
C GLY A 180 44.55 12.97 29.01
N MET A 181 43.93 14.09 28.63
CA MET A 181 42.95 14.12 27.54
C MET A 181 43.30 15.19 26.50
N SER A 182 43.06 14.88 25.22
CA SER A 182 43.10 15.83 24.11
C SER A 182 41.74 16.00 23.46
N VAL A 183 41.51 17.18 22.90
CA VAL A 183 40.29 17.50 22.16
C VAL A 183 40.67 17.88 20.74
N THR A 184 40.05 17.24 19.76
CA THR A 184 40.28 17.49 18.33
C THR A 184 38.96 17.75 17.62
N ILE A 185 39.02 18.51 16.53
CA ILE A 185 37.87 18.71 15.64
C ILE A 185 37.97 17.65 14.55
N ASN A 186 36.87 16.92 14.32
CA ASN A 186 36.77 15.93 13.26
C ASN A 186 36.11 16.56 12.02
N PRO A 187 36.88 16.86 10.96
CA PRO A 187 36.37 17.49 9.74
C PRO A 187 35.57 16.53 8.84
N ASP A 188 35.69 15.22 9.05
CA ASP A 188 34.99 14.19 8.27
C ASP A 188 33.61 13.83 8.86
N ALA A 189 33.20 14.50 9.95
CA ALA A 189 31.91 14.29 10.59
C ALA A 189 30.76 14.75 9.66
N LYS A 190 30.22 13.81 8.88
CA LYS A 190 29.10 14.05 7.96
C LYS A 190 27.80 14.51 8.65
N ASN A 191 27.68 14.29 9.95
CA ASN A 191 26.50 14.64 10.73
C ASN A 191 26.90 15.50 11.95
N PRO A 192 26.39 16.73 12.07
CA PRO A 192 27.05 17.80 12.81
C PRO A 192 26.79 17.85 14.33
N ALA A 193 26.28 16.79 14.98
CA ALA A 193 25.95 16.82 16.40
C ALA A 193 26.51 15.63 17.20
N GLY A 194 26.92 15.89 18.45
CA GLY A 194 27.42 14.88 19.39
C GLY A 194 28.95 14.87 19.52
N ILE A 195 29.50 13.82 20.13
CA ILE A 195 30.95 13.66 20.37
C ILE A 195 31.38 12.21 20.15
N LYS A 196 32.64 11.99 19.79
CA LYS A 196 33.25 10.66 19.84
C LYS A 196 34.43 10.67 20.80
N VAL A 197 34.58 9.61 21.57
CA VAL A 197 35.67 9.46 22.54
C VAL A 197 36.47 8.23 22.16
N HIS A 198 37.76 8.41 21.97
CA HIS A 198 38.70 7.35 21.60
C HIS A 198 39.73 7.20 22.72
N LEU A 199 39.97 5.98 23.17
CA LEU A 199 41.11 5.69 24.03
C LEU A 199 42.33 5.46 23.12
N ILE A 200 43.39 6.23 23.27
CA ILE A 200 44.58 6.10 22.42
C ILE A 200 45.37 4.88 22.90
N GLU A 201 45.90 4.10 21.94
CA GLU A 201 46.56 2.78 22.11
C GLU A 201 45.60 1.58 22.26
N GLU A 202 44.31 1.84 22.48
CA GLU A 202 43.26 0.82 22.56
C GLU A 202 42.24 1.01 21.41
N ASP A 203 41.71 -0.07 20.85
CA ASP A 203 40.66 0.01 19.81
C ASP A 203 39.26 0.25 20.41
N ILE A 204 39.16 1.11 21.42
CA ILE A 204 37.92 1.43 22.14
C ILE A 204 37.42 2.81 21.72
N VAL A 205 36.19 2.83 21.19
CA VAL A 205 35.50 4.06 20.77
C VAL A 205 34.12 4.12 21.43
N LEU A 206 33.89 5.19 22.19
CA LEU A 206 32.56 5.56 22.65
C LEU A 206 31.98 6.59 21.67
N ASP A 207 31.02 6.15 20.87
CA ASP A 207 30.35 6.97 19.86
C ASP A 207 29.04 7.56 20.44
N LEU A 208 29.06 8.87 20.74
CA LEU A 208 27.91 9.65 21.18
C LEU A 208 27.49 10.64 20.08
N SER A 209 27.66 10.26 18.81
CA SER A 209 27.08 11.00 17.67
C SER A 209 25.55 10.91 17.67
N GLU A 210 24.92 11.89 17.01
CA GLU A 210 23.49 11.87 16.75
C GLU A 210 23.00 10.54 16.17
N GLU A 211 23.72 9.95 15.22
CA GLU A 211 23.30 8.69 14.58
C GLU A 211 23.34 7.53 15.58
N ALA A 212 24.44 7.41 16.32
CA ALA A 212 24.63 6.33 17.28
C ALA A 212 23.56 6.38 18.39
N VAL A 213 23.36 7.57 18.96
CA VAL A 213 22.38 7.78 20.03
C VAL A 213 20.95 7.60 19.52
N SER A 214 20.61 8.19 18.36
CA SER A 214 19.28 8.04 17.76
C SER A 214 18.97 6.59 17.44
N CYS A 215 19.92 5.87 16.83
CA CYS A 215 19.77 4.46 16.52
C CYS A 215 19.55 3.62 17.79
N LEU A 216 20.33 3.88 18.84
CA LEU A 216 20.20 3.19 20.12
C LEU A 216 18.83 3.45 20.78
N LEU A 217 18.40 4.71 20.83
CA LEU A 217 17.10 5.08 21.40
C LEU A 217 15.94 4.49 20.60
N VAL A 218 15.96 4.59 19.27
CA VAL A 218 14.95 3.98 18.41
C VAL A 218 14.91 2.47 18.63
N LYS A 219 16.05 1.79 18.68
CA LYS A 219 16.13 0.34 18.93
C LYS A 219 15.45 -0.07 20.24
N HIS A 220 15.58 0.74 21.29
CA HIS A 220 14.96 0.46 22.60
C HIS A 220 13.50 0.92 22.71
N MET A 221 13.13 2.02 22.06
CA MET A 221 11.79 2.60 22.16
C MET A 221 10.81 1.99 21.15
N GLN A 222 11.29 1.55 19.98
CA GLN A 222 10.45 1.00 18.91
C GLN A 222 9.59 -0.19 19.35
N PRO A 223 10.07 -1.18 20.14
CA PRO A 223 9.23 -2.26 20.64
C PRO A 223 8.07 -1.75 21.52
N ARG A 224 8.34 -0.75 22.38
CA ARG A 224 7.34 -0.16 23.27
C ARG A 224 6.34 0.69 22.50
N PHE A 225 6.81 1.49 21.55
CA PHE A 225 5.96 2.29 20.68
C PHE A 225 5.06 1.39 19.82
N ARG A 226 5.57 0.27 19.32
CA ARG A 226 4.75 -0.75 18.64
C ARG A 226 3.68 -1.33 19.57
N ALA A 227 4.05 -1.70 20.80
CA ALA A 227 3.09 -2.23 21.77
C ALA A 227 1.97 -1.22 22.11
N LEU A 228 2.29 0.08 22.18
CA LEU A 228 1.28 1.14 22.33
C LEU A 228 0.33 1.21 21.14
N LEU A 229 0.84 1.17 19.91
CA LEU A 229 0.01 1.21 18.69
C LEU A 229 -0.85 -0.05 18.52
N GLU A 230 -0.41 -1.19 19.04
CA GLU A 230 -1.15 -2.45 19.03
C GLU A 230 -2.14 -2.55 20.20
N GLY A 231 -2.18 -1.57 21.10
CA GLY A 231 -3.08 -1.56 22.26
C GLY A 231 -2.72 -2.61 23.32
N LEU A 232 -1.46 -3.09 23.32
CA LEU A 232 -0.96 -4.12 24.25
C LEU A 232 -0.52 -3.53 25.60
N LEU A 233 -0.36 -2.20 25.67
CA LEU A 233 -0.09 -1.45 26.88
C LEU A 233 -1.40 -0.76 27.29
N GLN A 234 -2.11 -1.34 28.27
CA GLN A 234 -3.24 -0.74 28.98
C GLN A 234 -2.77 -0.12 30.29
#